data_AF-A0A0K0G7U6-F1
#
_entry.id   AF-A0A0K0G7U6-F1
#
_cell.length_a   1.000
_cell.length_b   1.000
_cell.length_c   1.000
_cell.angle_alpha   90.00
_cell.angle_beta   90.00
_cell.angle_gamma   90.00
#
_symmetry.space_group_name_H-M   'P 1'
#
loop_
_entity.id
_entity.type
_entity.pdbx_description
1 polymer ?
#
loop_
_entity_poly.entity_id
_entity_poly.type
_entity_poly.pdbx_seq_one_letter_code
_entity_poly.pdbx_strand_id
1 'polypeptide(L)'
;MYIQNGVKILNNRKKYTKTNVPTLIVREVVHNDIVRMKQEAERYFYIHNHKEVLIDTQTLYQYMITIIQEYKISDYMQRMIWEGLKQVVIRELVGHFNRRDIKEEEYKDKTGKTSPYFKVKFRNANYLDISGNKKKNNTIGDYRKVMTSMRLDPLLKQDIQAYCRQRGTTMSNLTDRLYRQLLEKQEGDDKELTL
;
A
#
# COMPACT_ATOMS: atom_id res chain seq x y z
N MET A 1 27.97 9.54 -11.74
CA MET A 1 26.63 10.08 -12.00
C MET A 1 25.79 8.94 -12.54
N TYR A 2 24.95 8.32 -11.70
CA TYR A 2 24.08 7.22 -12.13
C TYR A 2 22.66 7.74 -12.29
N ILE A 3 22.15 7.64 -13.51
CA ILE A 3 20.76 7.95 -13.86
C ILE A 3 19.97 6.67 -13.62
N GLN A 4 19.17 6.64 -12.56
CA GLN A 4 18.15 5.62 -12.33
C GLN A 4 16.78 6.27 -12.52
N ASN A 5 16.16 5.95 -13.66
CA ASN A 5 14.72 5.99 -13.97
C ASN A 5 13.85 7.00 -13.17
N GLY A 6 13.78 8.23 -13.67
CA GLY A 6 12.48 8.79 -14.10
C GLY A 6 11.42 9.16 -13.06
N VAL A 7 11.66 9.04 -11.76
CA VAL A 7 10.82 9.68 -10.74
C VAL A 7 11.53 10.94 -10.29
N LYS A 8 11.07 12.11 -10.76
CA LYS A 8 11.38 13.39 -10.11
C LYS A 8 10.84 13.28 -8.68
N ILE A 9 11.70 12.91 -7.74
CA ILE A 9 11.41 13.00 -6.31
C ILE A 9 11.22 14.50 -6.05
N LEU A 10 9.97 14.90 -5.81
CA LEU A 10 9.58 16.25 -5.43
C LEU A 10 10.49 16.71 -4.28
N ASN A 11 11.36 17.67 -4.58
CA ASN A 11 12.35 18.27 -3.69
C ASN A 11 11.69 19.20 -2.66
N ASN A 12 10.80 18.64 -1.84
CA ASN A 12 10.21 19.29 -0.66
C ASN A 12 10.37 18.41 0.59
N ARG A 13 11.49 17.70 0.72
CA ARG A 13 11.76 16.91 1.93
C ARG A 13 12.12 17.84 3.08
N LYS A 14 11.29 17.79 4.14
CA LYS A 14 11.50 18.54 5.39
C LYS A 14 12.92 18.27 5.89
N LYS A 15 13.69 19.33 6.17
CA LYS A 15 14.98 19.21 6.84
C LYS A 15 14.74 18.72 8.27
N TYR A 16 14.98 17.43 8.52
CA TYR A 16 15.03 16.86 9.88
C TYR A 16 16.38 17.21 10.53
N THR A 17 16.69 18.50 10.65
CA THR A 17 17.93 18.98 11.27
C THR A 17 17.76 19.22 12.77
N LYS A 18 16.51 19.25 13.28
CA LYS A 18 16.18 19.52 14.70
C LYS A 18 14.99 18.74 15.26
N THR A 19 14.34 17.88 14.47
CA THR A 19 13.14 17.11 14.87
C THR A 19 13.51 15.71 15.32
N ASN A 20 13.34 15.45 16.62
CA ASN A 20 13.72 14.28 17.42
C ASN A 20 13.11 12.91 17.04
N VAL A 21 12.81 12.59 15.79
CA VAL A 21 12.13 11.31 15.52
C VAL A 21 12.80 10.45 14.46
N PRO A 22 13.88 9.73 14.85
CA PRO A 22 14.45 8.60 14.10
C PRO A 22 13.39 7.69 13.45
N THR A 23 12.31 7.41 14.19
CA THR A 23 11.20 6.59 13.72
C THR A 23 10.44 7.21 12.54
N LEU A 24 10.26 8.54 12.48
CA LEU A 24 9.56 9.18 11.35
C LEU A 24 10.37 9.09 10.07
N ILE A 25 11.69 9.30 10.15
CA ILE A 25 12.59 9.19 9.00
C ILE A 25 12.55 7.78 8.43
N VAL A 26 12.68 6.75 9.27
CA VAL A 26 12.60 5.36 8.84
C VAL A 26 11.23 5.05 8.22
N ARG A 27 10.14 5.50 8.85
CA ARG A 27 8.79 5.29 8.30
C ARG A 27 8.63 5.91 6.92
N GLU A 28 9.13 7.12 6.70
CA GLU A 28 9.07 7.80 5.41
C GLU A 28 9.84 7.01 4.33
N VAL A 29 11.04 6.54 4.65
CA VAL A 29 11.85 5.74 3.72
C VAL A 29 11.18 4.38 3.41
N VAL A 30 10.69 3.68 4.43
CA VAL A 30 9.99 2.39 4.24
C VAL A 30 8.69 2.57 3.46
N HIS A 31 7.96 3.66 3.69
CA HIS A 31 6.75 3.97 2.94
C HIS A 31 7.05 4.11 1.44
N ASN A 32 8.12 4.82 1.07
CA ASN A 32 8.53 4.94 -0.33
C ASN A 32 8.89 3.58 -0.94
N ASP A 33 9.56 2.71 -0.17
CA ASP A 33 9.88 1.36 -0.63
C ASP A 33 8.63 0.51 -0.83
N ILE A 34 7.61 0.64 0.02
CA ILE A 34 6.32 -0.04 -0.15
C ILE A 34 5.62 0.41 -1.43
N VAL A 35 5.65 1.72 -1.74
CA VAL A 35 5.09 2.25 -3.01
C VAL A 35 5.82 1.65 -4.21
N ARG A 36 7.17 1.56 -4.16
CA ARG A 36 7.96 0.89 -5.20
C ARG A 36 7.57 -0.58 -5.36
N MET A 37 7.51 -1.34 -4.26
CA MET A 37 7.14 -2.76 -4.30
C MET A 37 5.74 -2.98 -4.88
N LYS A 38 4.77 -2.12 -4.54
CA LYS A 38 3.43 -2.16 -5.13
C LYS A 38 3.51 -2.02 -6.66
N GLN A 39 4.19 -0.99 -7.16
CA GLN A 39 4.33 -0.77 -8.61
C GLN A 39 4.99 -1.95 -9.33
N GLU A 40 6.01 -2.56 -8.72
CA GLU A 40 6.67 -3.75 -9.25
C GLU A 40 5.73 -4.96 -9.29
N ALA A 41 4.93 -5.17 -8.24
CA ALA A 41 3.91 -6.24 -8.21
C ALA A 41 2.86 -6.04 -9.31
N GLU A 42 2.38 -4.80 -9.45
CA GLU A 42 1.39 -4.39 -10.46
C GLU A 42 1.86 -4.75 -11.86
N ARG A 43 3.10 -4.35 -12.17
CA ARG A 43 3.73 -4.62 -13.45
C ARG A 43 3.91 -6.12 -13.68
N TYR A 44 4.34 -6.86 -12.66
CA TYR A 44 4.50 -8.31 -12.77
C TYR A 44 3.17 -9.01 -13.05
N PHE A 45 2.10 -8.62 -12.35
CA PHE A 45 0.77 -9.16 -12.58
C PHE A 45 0.21 -8.83 -13.96
N TYR A 46 0.42 -7.61 -14.45
CA TYR A 46 0.02 -7.22 -15.80
C TYR A 46 0.70 -8.06 -16.88
N ILE A 47 2.01 -8.30 -16.75
CA ILE A 47 2.79 -9.00 -17.76
C ILE A 47 2.56 -10.51 -17.72
N HIS A 48 2.51 -11.10 -16.53
CA HIS A 48 2.58 -12.56 -16.37
C HIS A 48 1.27 -13.21 -15.91
N ASN A 49 0.25 -12.43 -15.52
CA ASN A 49 -1.03 -12.93 -15.01
C ASN A 49 -0.89 -14.02 -13.93
N HIS A 50 -0.03 -13.79 -12.93
CA HIS A 50 0.12 -14.70 -11.78
C HIS A 50 -0.85 -14.36 -10.65
N LYS A 51 -1.18 -15.38 -9.84
CA LYS A 51 -2.03 -15.25 -8.65
C LYS A 51 -1.33 -14.50 -7.51
N GLU A 52 -0.02 -14.65 -7.40
CA GLU A 52 0.79 -14.06 -6.34
C GLU A 52 2.23 -13.87 -6.81
N VAL A 53 2.92 -12.91 -6.20
CA VAL A 53 4.35 -12.64 -6.42
C VAL A 53 5.00 -12.31 -5.09
N LEU A 54 6.24 -12.76 -4.92
CA LEU A 54 7.09 -12.38 -3.79
C LEU A 54 8.00 -11.24 -4.24
N ILE A 55 8.00 -10.14 -3.48
CA ILE A 55 8.85 -8.99 -3.74
C ILE A 55 9.70 -8.71 -2.51
N ASP A 56 10.97 -8.44 -2.76
CA ASP A 56 11.95 -8.18 -1.73
C ASP A 56 11.94 -6.69 -1.36
N THR A 57 11.95 -6.39 -0.06
CA THR A 57 12.28 -5.06 0.43
C THR A 57 13.74 -4.75 0.17
N GLN A 58 14.12 -3.48 0.29
CA GLN A 58 15.51 -3.15 0.51
C GLN A 58 16.06 -3.87 1.77
N THR A 59 17.35 -4.17 1.75
CA THR A 59 18.03 -4.69 2.95
C THR A 59 18.12 -3.59 4.02
N LEU A 60 18.24 -3.99 5.29
CA LEU A 60 18.42 -3.03 6.40
C LEU A 60 19.61 -2.09 6.18
N TYR A 61 20.70 -2.64 5.64
CA TYR A 61 21.86 -1.85 5.24
C TYR A 61 21.54 -0.79 4.15
N GLN A 62 20.77 -1.15 3.13
CA GLN A 62 20.37 -0.22 2.08
C GLN A 62 19.43 0.88 2.58
N TYR A 63 18.50 0.56 3.49
CA TYR A 63 17.69 1.58 4.17
C TYR A 63 18.58 2.60 4.89
N MET A 64 19.61 2.14 5.59
CA MET A 64 20.52 3.02 6.32
C MET A 64 21.35 3.91 5.41
N ILE A 65 21.85 3.35 4.30
CA ILE A 65 22.52 4.16 3.27
C ILE A 65 21.58 5.25 2.76
N THR A 66 20.36 4.87 2.39
CA THR A 66 19.34 5.81 1.90
C THR A 66 19.09 6.92 2.91
N ILE A 67 18.91 6.57 4.18
CA ILE A 67 18.70 7.54 5.26
C ILE A 67 19.89 8.50 5.40
N ILE A 68 21.12 7.99 5.41
CA ILE A 68 22.34 8.80 5.55
C ILE A 68 22.48 9.78 4.38
N GLN A 69 22.25 9.30 3.15
CA GLN A 69 22.37 10.10 1.94
C GLN A 69 21.28 11.17 1.85
N GLU A 70 20.05 10.85 2.24
CA GLU A 70 18.89 11.74 2.09
C GLU A 70 18.75 12.77 3.22
N TYR A 71 19.13 12.42 4.46
CA TYR A 71 18.75 13.20 5.65
C TYR A 71 19.91 13.86 6.41
N LYS A 72 21.17 13.65 6.02
CA LYS A 72 22.37 14.27 6.65
C LYS A 72 22.33 14.23 8.19
N ILE A 73 22.10 13.04 8.73
CA ILE A 73 21.94 12.81 10.17
C ILE A 73 23.29 12.64 10.89
N SER A 74 23.37 13.07 12.15
CA SER A 74 24.55 12.89 13.02
C SER A 74 24.86 11.41 13.31
N ASP A 75 26.11 11.10 13.64
CA ASP A 75 26.56 9.73 13.98
C ASP A 75 25.77 9.11 15.14
N TYR A 76 25.46 9.91 16.16
CA TYR A 76 24.61 9.49 17.27
C TYR A 76 23.22 9.03 16.79
N MET A 77 22.59 9.79 15.88
CA MET A 77 21.32 9.41 15.28
C MET A 77 21.44 8.17 14.38
N GLN A 78 22.53 8.03 13.63
CA GLN A 78 22.75 6.84 12.80
C GLN A 78 22.75 5.57 13.66
N ARG A 79 23.43 5.60 14.80
CA ARG A 79 23.45 4.48 15.76
C ARG A 79 22.05 4.17 16.31
N MET A 80 21.31 5.19 16.76
CA MET A 80 19.94 5.01 17.25
C MET A 80 19.01 4.42 16.18
N ILE A 81 19.11 4.89 14.94
CA ILE A 81 18.32 4.34 13.83
C ILE A 81 18.71 2.89 13.60
N TRP A 82 20.01 2.58 13.52
CA TRP A 82 20.50 1.22 13.29
C TRP A 82 19.94 0.22 14.31
N GLU A 83 20.01 0.56 15.60
CA GLU A 83 19.53 -0.30 16.70
C GLU A 83 18.00 -0.55 16.62
N GLY A 84 17.22 0.43 16.16
CA GLY A 84 15.76 0.33 16.05
C GLY A 84 15.21 -0.04 14.66
N LEU A 85 16.06 -0.07 13.63
CA LEU A 85 15.63 -0.06 12.23
C LEU A 85 14.73 -1.24 11.90
N LYS A 86 15.18 -2.46 12.25
CA LYS A 86 14.43 -3.70 12.00
C LYS A 86 13.02 -3.64 12.56
N GLN A 87 12.88 -3.16 13.81
CA GLN A 87 11.59 -3.09 14.49
C GLN A 87 10.65 -2.08 13.81
N VAL A 88 11.18 -0.95 13.36
CA VAL A 88 10.39 0.08 12.68
C VAL A 88 9.98 -0.40 11.29
N VAL A 89 10.88 -1.03 10.53
CA VAL A 89 10.57 -1.65 9.22
C VAL A 89 9.46 -2.68 9.37
N ILE A 90 9.59 -3.63 10.32
CA ILE A 90 8.55 -4.65 10.57
C ILE A 90 7.22 -3.99 10.94
N ARG A 91 7.23 -3.00 11.83
CA ARG A 91 6.00 -2.31 12.25
C ARG A 91 5.31 -1.64 11.06
N GLU A 92 6.07 -0.98 10.21
CA GLU A 92 5.52 -0.33 9.03
C GLU A 92 4.98 -1.37 8.04
N LEU A 93 5.74 -2.43 7.73
CA LEU A 93 5.27 -3.52 6.87
C LEU A 93 3.99 -4.17 7.40
N VAL A 94 3.88 -4.44 8.70
CA VAL A 94 2.66 -4.99 9.32
C VAL A 94 1.49 -3.98 9.27
N GLY A 95 1.78 -2.68 9.19
CA GLY A 95 0.76 -1.65 8.96
C GLY A 95 0.16 -1.67 7.55
N HIS A 96 0.86 -2.24 6.56
CA HIS A 96 0.39 -2.33 5.16
C HIS A 96 0.06 -3.76 4.71
N PHE A 97 0.64 -4.77 5.34
CA PHE A 97 0.53 -6.19 4.96
C PHE A 97 0.20 -7.08 6.15
N ASN A 98 -0.40 -8.24 5.89
CA ASN A 98 -0.59 -9.22 6.96
C ASN A 98 0.76 -9.78 7.39
N ARG A 99 0.94 -10.02 8.69
CA ARG A 99 2.17 -10.63 9.23
C ARG A 99 2.54 -11.97 8.55
N ARG A 100 1.55 -12.77 8.17
CA ARG A 100 1.74 -14.06 7.46
C ARG A 100 2.33 -13.92 6.05
N ASP A 101 2.25 -12.72 5.48
CA ASP A 101 2.70 -12.41 4.12
C ASP A 101 4.10 -11.78 4.12
N ILE A 102 4.71 -11.62 5.30
CA ILE A 102 6.03 -11.05 5.49
C ILE A 102 6.95 -12.15 6.02
N LYS A 103 8.04 -12.42 5.31
CA LYS A 103 9.07 -13.37 5.74
C LYS A 103 10.41 -12.65 5.81
N GLU A 104 11.07 -12.77 6.94
CA GLU A 104 12.46 -12.28 7.07
C GLU A 104 13.41 -13.26 6.37
N GLU A 105 14.38 -12.71 5.64
CA GLU A 105 15.43 -13.44 4.94
C GLU A 105 16.76 -12.70 5.12
N GLU A 106 17.87 -13.37 4.85
CA GLU A 106 19.21 -12.78 4.92
C GLU A 106 19.83 -12.64 3.54
N TYR A 107 20.31 -11.45 3.22
CA TYR A 107 21.10 -11.20 2.01
C TYR A 107 22.58 -11.28 2.36
N LYS A 108 23.33 -12.12 1.64
CA LYS A 108 24.80 -12.18 1.73
C LYS A 108 25.40 -11.42 0.57
N ASP A 109 26.17 -10.38 0.87
CA ASP A 109 26.90 -9.64 -0.15
C ASP A 109 28.13 -10.44 -0.64
N LYS A 110 28.75 -9.94 -1.72
CA LYS A 110 29.96 -10.56 -2.30
C LYS A 110 31.17 -10.54 -1.36
N THR A 111 31.13 -9.72 -0.31
CA THR A 111 32.17 -9.63 0.72
C THR A 111 31.90 -10.54 1.93
N GLY A 112 30.81 -11.31 1.90
CA GLY A 112 30.39 -12.22 2.96
C GLY A 112 29.59 -11.56 4.10
N LYS A 113 29.30 -10.25 4.02
CA LYS A 113 28.48 -9.58 5.03
C LYS A 113 27.02 -9.93 4.83
N THR A 114 26.34 -10.26 5.91
CA THR A 114 24.90 -10.52 5.95
C THR A 114 24.14 -9.25 6.31
N SER A 115 23.03 -9.02 5.61
CA SER A 115 22.09 -7.94 5.92
C SER A 115 20.67 -8.50 5.79
N PRO A 116 19.83 -8.40 6.83
CA PRO A 116 18.47 -8.90 6.76
C PRO A 116 17.62 -8.03 5.82
N TYR A 117 16.63 -8.66 5.20
CA TYR A 117 15.58 -8.04 4.40
C TYR A 117 14.27 -8.80 4.59
N PHE A 118 13.18 -8.28 4.06
CA PHE A 118 11.87 -8.90 4.15
C PHE A 118 11.36 -9.24 2.75
N LYS A 119 10.90 -10.48 2.56
CA LYS A 119 10.10 -10.86 1.40
C LYS A 119 8.63 -10.63 1.72
N VAL A 120 7.96 -9.90 0.86
CA VAL A 120 6.55 -9.55 1.01
C VAL A 120 5.75 -10.21 -0.11
N LYS A 121 4.70 -10.92 0.28
CA LYS A 121 3.81 -11.63 -0.64
C LYS A 121 2.67 -10.71 -1.09
N PHE A 122 2.67 -10.35 -2.36
CA PHE A 122 1.57 -9.67 -3.03
C PHE A 122 0.64 -10.69 -3.67
N ARG A 123 -0.67 -10.44 -3.59
CA ARG A 123 -1.70 -11.26 -4.25
C ARG A 123 -2.40 -10.43 -5.30
N ASN A 124 -2.55 -11.00 -6.49
CA ASN A 124 -3.29 -10.39 -7.57
C ASN A 124 -4.79 -10.58 -7.30
N ALA A 125 -5.51 -9.50 -7.00
CA ALA A 125 -6.95 -9.54 -6.80
C ALA A 125 -7.71 -9.88 -8.09
N ASN A 126 -7.06 -9.73 -9.26
CA ASN A 126 -7.64 -9.84 -10.60
C ASN A 126 -7.14 -11.06 -11.35
N TYR A 127 -6.46 -11.99 -10.66
CA TYR A 127 -6.08 -13.26 -11.26
C TYR A 127 -7.34 -13.92 -11.80
N LEU A 128 -7.40 -14.04 -13.13
CA LEU A 128 -8.46 -14.77 -13.80
C LEU A 128 -8.29 -16.23 -13.40
N ASP A 129 -9.18 -16.72 -12.55
CA ASP A 129 -9.36 -18.15 -12.40
C ASP A 129 -9.76 -18.67 -13.78
N ILE A 130 -8.90 -19.47 -14.40
CA ILE A 130 -9.15 -20.08 -15.72
C ILE A 130 -10.47 -20.87 -15.68
N SER A 131 -10.92 -21.29 -14.50
CA SER A 131 -12.18 -22.00 -14.28
C SER A 131 -13.43 -21.11 -14.06
N GLY A 132 -13.31 -19.78 -14.01
CA GLY A 132 -14.43 -18.91 -13.62
C GLY A 132 -14.31 -17.47 -14.09
N ASN A 133 -14.77 -17.20 -15.32
CA ASN A 133 -14.97 -15.87 -15.90
C ASN A 133 -15.70 -14.90 -14.95
N LYS A 134 -14.98 -13.98 -14.29
CA LYS A 134 -15.44 -12.61 -14.00
C LYS A 134 -14.24 -11.66 -13.97
N LYS A 135 -14.17 -10.74 -14.94
CA LYS A 135 -13.34 -9.53 -14.83
C LYS A 135 -13.75 -8.76 -13.57
N LYS A 136 -12.81 -8.50 -12.67
CA LYS A 136 -12.92 -7.44 -11.65
C LYS A 136 -11.74 -6.49 -11.84
N ASN A 137 -12.04 -5.21 -11.62
CA ASN A 137 -11.19 -4.07 -11.91
C ASN A 137 -9.82 -4.16 -11.24
N ASN A 138 -8.78 -3.91 -12.06
CA ASN A 138 -7.37 -3.88 -11.68
C ASN A 138 -7.10 -2.98 -10.47
N THR A 139 -7.05 -3.60 -9.29
CA THR A 139 -6.37 -3.05 -8.12
C THR A 139 -5.50 -4.15 -7.54
N ILE A 140 -4.22 -3.86 -7.25
CA ILE A 140 -3.51 -4.60 -6.21
C ILE A 140 -4.40 -4.52 -4.99
N GLY A 141 -4.66 -5.64 -4.33
CA GLY A 141 -5.56 -5.69 -3.19
C GLY A 141 -5.04 -4.84 -2.03
N ASP A 142 -5.26 -3.52 -2.08
CA ASP A 142 -5.37 -2.68 -0.92
C ASP A 142 -6.63 -3.15 -0.21
N TYR A 143 -6.47 -3.98 0.83
CA TYR A 143 -7.53 -4.31 1.77
C TYR A 143 -7.92 -3.11 2.64
N ARG A 144 -7.79 -1.88 2.12
CA ARG A 144 -8.58 -0.76 2.60
C ARG A 144 -9.90 -0.85 1.84
N LYS A 145 -10.91 -1.45 2.47
CA LYS A 145 -12.25 -0.86 2.35
C LYS A 145 -12.03 0.64 2.49
N VAL A 146 -12.21 1.41 1.42
CA VAL A 146 -12.32 2.86 1.54
C VAL A 146 -13.60 3.04 2.32
N MET A 147 -13.48 3.04 3.66
CA MET A 147 -14.58 3.31 4.55
C MET A 147 -14.79 4.81 4.48
N THR A 148 -15.50 5.26 3.45
CA THR A 148 -16.04 6.60 3.41
C THR A 148 -17.09 6.66 4.52
N SER A 149 -16.75 7.26 5.67
CA SER A 149 -17.75 7.44 6.73
C SER A 149 -18.76 8.48 6.24
N MET A 150 -19.92 8.02 5.76
CA MET A 150 -21.01 8.92 5.43
C MET A 150 -21.69 9.37 6.72
N ARG A 151 -21.73 10.68 6.97
CA ARG A 151 -22.58 11.24 8.02
C ARG A 151 -24.00 11.34 7.46
N LEU A 152 -24.86 10.44 7.91
CA LEU A 152 -26.30 10.48 7.61
C LEU A 152 -27.03 11.25 8.69
N ASP A 153 -28.11 11.92 8.29
CA ASP A 153 -29.09 12.43 9.24
C ASP A 153 -29.59 11.28 10.16
N PRO A 154 -29.78 11.51 11.47
CA PRO A 154 -30.17 10.46 12.41
C PRO A 154 -31.49 9.77 12.07
N LEU A 155 -32.49 10.50 11.56
CA LEU A 155 -33.79 9.93 11.19
C LEU A 155 -33.65 9.08 9.94
N LEU A 156 -32.97 9.61 8.91
CA LEU A 156 -32.66 8.86 7.69
C LEU A 156 -31.88 7.57 7.98
N LYS A 157 -30.94 7.62 8.93
CA LYS A 157 -30.18 6.45 9.36
C LYS A 157 -31.08 5.39 9.98
N GLN A 158 -32.05 5.78 10.81
CA GLN A 158 -32.99 4.84 11.44
C GLN A 158 -33.89 4.17 10.40
N ASP A 159 -34.41 4.94 9.44
CA ASP A 159 -35.27 4.42 8.38
C ASP A 159 -34.52 3.41 7.50
N ILE A 160 -33.29 3.74 7.11
CA ILE A 160 -32.43 2.84 6.35
C ILE A 160 -32.13 1.56 7.13
N GLN A 161 -31.88 1.66 8.44
CA GLN A 161 -31.66 0.50 9.30
C GLN A 161 -32.89 -0.40 9.39
N ALA A 162 -34.09 0.18 9.52
CA ALA A 162 -35.34 -0.57 9.54
C ALA A 162 -35.57 -1.31 8.22
N TYR A 163 -35.37 -0.62 7.09
CA TYR A 163 -35.44 -1.22 5.76
C TYR A 163 -34.46 -2.39 5.59
N CYS A 164 -33.21 -2.21 6.03
CA CYS A 164 -32.18 -3.25 5.96
C CYS A 164 -32.58 -4.51 6.75
N ARG A 165 -33.15 -4.34 7.96
CA ARG A 165 -33.64 -5.46 8.78
C ARG A 165 -34.78 -6.19 8.09
N GLN A 166 -35.76 -5.48 7.56
CA GLN A 166 -36.91 -6.06 6.88
C GLN A 166 -36.51 -6.85 5.62
N ARG A 167 -35.47 -6.40 4.91
CA ARG A 167 -35.01 -7.00 3.65
C ARG A 167 -33.84 -7.97 3.80
N GLY A 168 -33.42 -8.29 5.03
CA GLY A 168 -32.30 -9.20 5.29
C GLY A 168 -30.98 -8.75 4.65
N THR A 169 -30.72 -7.44 4.63
CA THR A 169 -29.49 -6.86 4.04
C THR A 169 -28.76 -5.96 5.03
N THR A 170 -27.53 -5.56 4.72
CA THR A 170 -26.75 -4.63 5.53
C THR A 170 -26.80 -3.23 4.94
N MET A 171 -26.60 -2.20 5.77
CA MET A 171 -26.52 -0.81 5.30
C MET A 171 -25.41 -0.65 4.25
N SER A 172 -24.26 -1.31 4.44
CA SER A 172 -23.16 -1.28 3.47
C SER A 172 -23.58 -1.85 2.12
N ASN A 173 -24.24 -3.02 2.10
CA ASN A 173 -24.69 -3.64 0.84
C ASN A 173 -25.77 -2.80 0.15
N LEU A 174 -26.66 -2.17 0.91
CA LEU A 174 -27.67 -1.27 0.37
C LEU A 174 -27.04 -0.02 -0.24
N THR A 175 -26.12 0.63 0.47
CA THR A 175 -25.38 1.80 -0.02
C THR A 175 -24.62 1.48 -1.30
N ASP A 176 -23.89 0.36 -1.32
CA ASP A 176 -23.15 -0.07 -2.51
C ASP A 176 -24.08 -0.33 -3.70
N ARG A 177 -25.27 -0.91 -3.46
CA ARG A 177 -26.27 -1.13 -4.51
C ARG A 177 -26.81 0.17 -5.06
N LEU A 178 -27.21 1.10 -4.20
CA LEU A 178 -27.75 2.41 -4.60
C LEU A 178 -26.69 3.24 -5.34
N TYR A 179 -25.44 3.19 -4.88
CA TYR A 179 -24.33 3.87 -5.53
C TYR A 179 -24.11 3.36 -6.95
N ARG A 180 -24.14 2.04 -7.17
CA ARG A 180 -24.04 1.46 -8.53
C ARG A 180 -25.21 1.86 -9.42
N GLN A 181 -26.43 1.81 -8.89
CA GLN A 181 -27.63 2.24 -9.63
C GLN A 181 -27.56 3.73 -10.03
N LEU A 182 -26.97 4.57 -9.18
CA LEU A 182 -26.75 5.98 -9.49
C LEU A 182 -25.75 6.16 -10.64
N LEU A 183 -24.61 5.45 -10.58
CA LEU A 183 -23.59 5.50 -11.63
C LEU A 183 -24.13 4.98 -12.97
N GLU A 184 -24.89 3.88 -12.96
CA GLU A 184 -25.52 3.31 -14.17
C GLU A 184 -26.51 4.28 -14.81
N LYS A 185 -27.24 5.08 -14.01
CA LYS A 185 -28.13 6.13 -14.52
C LYS A 185 -27.34 7.30 -15.12
N GLN A 186 -26.27 7.75 -14.45
CA GLN A 186 -25.43 8.83 -14.96
C GLN A 186 -24.76 8.47 -16.29
N GLU A 187 -24.29 7.23 -16.46
CA GLU A 187 -23.74 6.76 -17.73
C GLU A 187 -24.80 6.67 -18.85
N GLY A 188 -26.07 6.51 -18.50
CA GLY A 188 -27.20 6.57 -19.44
C GLY A 188 -27.53 8.01 -19.86
N ASP A 189 -27.62 8.91 -18.88
CA ASP A 189 -27.94 10.32 -19.09
C ASP A 189 -26.83 11.05 -19.89
N ASP A 190 -25.55 10.74 -19.62
CA ASP A 190 -24.40 11.31 -20.36
C ASP A 190 -24.37 10.88 -21.84
N LYS A 191 -24.95 9.71 -22.17
CA LYS A 191 -25.10 9.23 -23.55
C LYS A 191 -26.27 9.89 -24.28
N GLU A 192 -27.31 10.33 -23.57
CA GLU A 192 -28.41 11.10 -24.16
C GLU A 192 -28.06 12.59 -24.37
N LEU A 193 -27.15 13.14 -23.54
CA LEU A 193 -26.62 14.50 -23.68
C LEU A 193 -25.54 14.64 -24.77
N THR A 194 -25.00 13.53 -25.28
CA THR A 194 -24.11 13.49 -26.44
C THR A 194 -24.89 13.12 -27.71
N LEU A 195 -25.79 14.01 -28.13
CA LEU A 195 -26.38 14.06 -29.48
C LEU A 195 -26.28 15.47 -30.05
#